data_AF-Q75MM9-F1
#
_entry.id   AF-Q75MM9-F1
#
_cell.length_a   1.000
_cell.length_b   1.000
_cell.length_c   1.000
_cell.angle_alpha   90.00
_cell.angle_beta   90.00
_cell.angle_gamma   90.00
#
_symmetry.space_group_name_H-M   'P 1'
#
loop_
_entity.id
_entity.type
_entity.pdbx_description
1 polymer ?
#
loop_
_entity_poly.entity_id
_entity_poly.type
_entity_poly.pdbx_seq_one_letter_code
_entity_poly.pdbx_strand_id
1 'polypeptide(L)'
;MQLKPSTSSHLLKTVKPRVWKPGDWSREQLNETTVLAPHETIFRAEDLSVILKAYVLVTSLTPLRAFIHSTGTVWNPPKKKRFTVKLQTFFETFLRASSPQQAFDIMKEAIGKLLLAAEVFSETSTLGPKTFHRCRFCFQLLTFDIGYGSFMYPVVLQ
;
A
#
# COMPACT_ATOMS: atom_id res chain seq x y z
N MET A 1 -72.73 -28.66 52.69
CA MET A 1 -72.80 -27.42 51.88
C MET A 1 -71.70 -27.46 50.80
N GLN A 2 -71.81 -26.63 49.77
CA GLN A 2 -71.17 -26.79 48.45
C GLN A 2 -69.94 -25.88 48.23
N LEU A 3 -69.19 -26.19 47.16
CA LEU A 3 -68.31 -25.32 46.35
C LEU A 3 -66.90 -24.86 46.82
N LYS A 4 -65.94 -25.18 45.92
CA LYS A 4 -64.55 -24.70 45.65
C LYS A 4 -64.61 -23.27 45.01
N PRO A 5 -63.61 -22.33 45.10
CA PRO A 5 -62.23 -22.37 44.52
C PRO A 5 -61.14 -21.66 45.40
N SER A 6 -59.90 -21.26 45.03
CA SER A 6 -59.20 -21.05 43.72
C SER A 6 -57.65 -21.21 43.81
N THR A 7 -56.94 -21.02 42.68
CA THR A 7 -55.47 -20.93 42.45
C THR A 7 -54.84 -19.54 42.62
N SER A 8 -53.52 -19.44 42.90
CA SER A 8 -52.64 -18.44 42.23
C SER A 8 -51.10 -18.66 42.33
N SER A 9 -50.43 -18.48 41.17
CA SER A 9 -49.10 -17.87 40.90
C SER A 9 -47.78 -18.23 41.64
N HIS A 10 -46.85 -18.77 40.83
CA HIS A 10 -45.44 -18.36 40.62
C HIS A 10 -44.44 -18.22 41.80
N LEU A 11 -43.37 -19.03 41.72
CA LEU A 11 -42.15 -18.90 42.52
C LEU A 11 -40.92 -18.96 41.59
N LEU A 12 -40.12 -17.88 41.58
CA LEU A 12 -38.94 -17.70 40.72
C LEU A 12 -37.84 -18.72 41.04
N LYS A 13 -37.24 -19.33 40.01
CA LYS A 13 -35.95 -20.06 40.14
C LYS A 13 -34.99 -19.72 39.00
N THR A 14 -33.76 -19.40 39.42
CA THR A 14 -32.68 -18.85 38.62
C THR A 14 -32.12 -19.85 37.61
N VAL A 15 -32.00 -19.44 36.34
CA VAL A 15 -31.38 -20.25 35.28
C VAL A 15 -29.86 -20.11 35.34
N LYS A 16 -29.13 -21.22 35.50
CA LYS A 16 -27.66 -21.26 35.34
C LYS A 16 -27.30 -21.21 33.84
N PRO A 17 -26.22 -20.51 33.43
CA PRO A 17 -25.82 -20.44 32.03
C PRO A 17 -25.32 -21.80 31.53
N ARG A 18 -25.77 -22.20 30.33
CA ARG A 18 -25.30 -23.42 29.67
C ARG A 18 -24.00 -23.14 28.93
N VAL A 19 -23.03 -24.04 29.07
CA VAL A 19 -21.76 -23.99 28.34
C VAL A 19 -22.00 -24.41 26.89
N TRP A 20 -21.65 -23.55 25.93
CA TRP A 20 -21.69 -23.89 24.50
C TRP A 20 -20.45 -24.69 24.08
N LYS A 21 -20.65 -25.64 23.15
CA LYS A 21 -19.61 -26.32 22.37
C LYS A 21 -19.82 -25.97 20.89
N PRO A 22 -18.76 -25.66 20.12
CA PRO A 22 -18.90 -25.25 18.72
C PRO A 22 -18.81 -26.44 17.77
N GLY A 23 -19.81 -26.58 16.89
CA GLY A 23 -19.85 -27.61 15.86
C GLY A 23 -21.29 -27.95 15.46
N ASP A 24 -21.88 -27.11 14.60
CA ASP A 24 -22.91 -27.45 13.60
C ASP A 24 -23.62 -26.17 13.12
N TRP A 25 -23.10 -25.58 12.04
CA TRP A 25 -23.84 -24.65 11.17
C TRP A 25 -23.36 -24.80 9.73
N SER A 26 -23.97 -25.74 9.01
CA SER A 26 -23.83 -25.82 7.55
C SER A 26 -24.85 -24.92 6.87
N ARG A 27 -24.37 -24.14 5.90
CA ARG A 27 -25.01 -23.91 4.59
C ARG A 27 -26.42 -23.28 4.59
N GLU A 28 -26.49 -21.96 4.36
CA GLU A 28 -27.41 -21.30 3.39
C GLU A 28 -27.09 -19.79 3.25
N GLN A 29 -27.34 -19.21 2.06
CA GLN A 29 -26.85 -17.92 1.48
C GLN A 29 -25.52 -18.07 0.71
N LEU A 30 -25.46 -18.43 -0.58
CA LEU A 30 -26.24 -18.09 -1.78
C LEU A 30 -25.92 -16.68 -2.37
N ASN A 31 -25.35 -16.70 -3.58
CA ASN A 31 -25.18 -15.63 -4.56
C ASN A 31 -24.14 -14.51 -4.32
N GLU A 32 -22.91 -14.81 -4.76
CA GLU A 32 -22.25 -14.05 -5.84
C GLU A 32 -22.62 -12.58 -6.03
N THR A 33 -21.85 -11.69 -5.39
CA THR A 33 -21.40 -10.43 -6.03
C THR A 33 -20.03 -10.10 -5.45
N THR A 34 -18.98 -10.65 -6.05
CA THR A 34 -17.60 -10.25 -5.73
C THR A 34 -17.34 -8.87 -6.33
N VAL A 35 -17.82 -7.83 -5.64
CA VAL A 35 -17.35 -6.46 -5.87
C VAL A 35 -15.83 -6.50 -5.72
N LEU A 36 -15.12 -6.19 -6.80
CA LEU A 36 -13.67 -6.01 -6.77
C LEU A 36 -13.35 -4.89 -5.78
N ALA A 37 -12.97 -5.28 -4.56
CA ALA A 37 -12.42 -4.35 -3.60
C ALA A 37 -11.20 -3.65 -4.24
N PRO A 38 -11.04 -2.32 -4.08
CA PRO A 38 -9.83 -1.65 -4.52
C PRO A 38 -8.60 -2.39 -3.96
N HIS A 39 -7.61 -2.63 -4.82
CA HIS A 39 -6.36 -3.30 -4.43
C HIS A 39 -5.51 -2.39 -3.52
N GLU A 40 -5.97 -2.14 -2.29
CA GLU A 40 -5.10 -1.76 -1.17
C GLU A 40 -4.37 -3.02 -0.67
N THR A 41 -3.54 -3.57 -1.54
CA THR A 41 -2.57 -4.60 -1.17
C THR A 41 -1.53 -3.96 -0.26
N ILE A 42 -1.74 -4.12 1.05
CA ILE A 42 -0.73 -3.87 2.08
C ILE A 42 0.37 -4.92 1.89
N PHE A 43 1.27 -4.68 0.95
CA PHE A 43 2.43 -5.55 0.69
C PHE A 43 3.30 -5.60 1.94
N ARG A 44 3.50 -6.80 2.49
CA ARG A 44 4.51 -7.00 3.53
C ARG A 44 5.90 -6.92 2.89
N ALA A 45 6.91 -6.52 3.66
CA ALA A 45 8.30 -6.54 3.20
C ALA A 45 8.74 -7.97 2.82
N GLU A 46 8.13 -8.99 3.43
CA GLU A 46 8.29 -10.41 3.11
C GLU A 46 7.81 -10.80 1.69
N ASP A 47 6.84 -10.07 1.10
CA ASP A 47 6.27 -10.38 -0.22
C ASP A 47 7.12 -9.85 -1.39
N LEU A 48 8.18 -9.08 -1.09
CA LEU A 48 8.97 -8.36 -2.08
C LEU A 48 10.19 -9.18 -2.53
N SER A 49 10.15 -9.65 -3.78
CA SER A 49 11.21 -10.47 -4.37
C SER A 49 12.50 -9.69 -4.64
N VAL A 50 12.37 -8.41 -4.98
CA VAL A 50 13.44 -7.49 -5.35
C VAL A 50 13.06 -6.07 -4.93
N ILE A 51 14.05 -5.30 -4.46
CA ILE A 51 13.92 -3.86 -4.17
C ILE A 51 14.85 -3.08 -5.10
N LEU A 52 14.29 -2.14 -5.85
CA LEU A 52 15.02 -1.21 -6.71
C LEU A 52 15.13 0.15 -6.00
N LYS A 53 16.34 0.64 -5.79
CA LYS A 53 16.61 2.04 -5.42
C LYS A 53 16.68 2.89 -6.69
N ALA A 54 15.67 3.72 -6.93
CA ALA A 54 15.61 4.66 -8.05
C ALA A 54 16.06 6.06 -7.59
N TYR A 55 16.95 6.69 -8.34
CA TYR A 55 17.44 8.04 -8.02
C TYR A 55 16.66 9.09 -8.81
N VAL A 56 16.15 10.11 -8.11
CA VAL A 56 15.27 11.13 -8.69
C VAL A 56 15.76 12.52 -8.30
N LEU A 57 16.17 13.29 -9.28
CA LEU A 57 16.60 14.68 -9.11
C LEU A 57 15.39 15.60 -9.20
N VAL A 58 14.97 16.17 -8.07
CA VAL A 58 13.92 17.21 -8.00
C VAL A 58 14.60 18.58 -8.05
N THR A 59 14.18 19.43 -9.00
CA THR A 59 14.72 20.79 -9.18
C THR A 59 13.70 21.90 -8.92
N SER A 60 12.43 21.54 -8.78
CA SER A 60 11.34 22.42 -8.37
C SER A 60 10.18 21.57 -7.87
N LEU A 61 9.48 22.04 -6.83
CA LEU A 61 8.19 21.48 -6.44
C LEU A 61 7.01 22.28 -6.99
N THR A 62 7.17 23.55 -7.37
CA THR A 62 6.05 24.39 -7.85
C THR A 62 6.47 25.25 -9.06
N PRO A 63 6.16 24.86 -10.31
CA PRO A 63 5.59 23.56 -10.69
C PRO A 63 6.58 22.42 -10.44
N LEU A 64 6.09 21.20 -10.22
CA LEU A 64 6.95 20.02 -10.09
C LEU A 64 7.87 19.84 -11.32
N ARG A 65 9.17 19.72 -11.07
CA ARG A 65 10.20 19.34 -12.06
C ARG A 65 11.12 18.29 -11.44
N ALA A 66 11.02 17.06 -11.94
CA ALA A 66 11.78 15.92 -11.47
C ALA A 66 12.31 15.08 -12.63
N PHE A 67 13.51 14.50 -12.44
CA PHE A 67 14.19 13.68 -13.45
C PHE A 67 14.63 12.36 -12.83
N ILE A 68 14.23 11.23 -13.41
CA ILE A 68 14.68 9.91 -12.97
C ILE A 68 16.02 9.58 -13.63
N HIS A 69 17.00 9.17 -12.84
CA HIS A 69 18.29 8.71 -13.35
C HIS A 69 18.15 7.38 -14.12
N SER A 70 18.89 7.21 -15.21
CA SER A 70 18.77 6.03 -16.08
C SER A 70 19.31 4.72 -15.46
N THR A 71 19.99 4.81 -14.32
CA THR A 71 20.43 3.67 -13.51
C THR A 71 19.84 3.73 -12.11
N GLY A 72 19.66 2.55 -11.50
CA GLY A 72 19.29 2.37 -10.10
C GLY A 72 20.11 1.26 -9.46
N THR A 73 19.99 1.12 -8.14
CA THR A 73 20.65 0.03 -7.40
C THR A 73 19.63 -1.05 -7.04
N VAL A 74 19.83 -2.26 -7.54
CA VAL A 74 18.98 -3.41 -7.19
C VAL A 74 19.53 -4.09 -5.96
N TRP A 75 18.71 -4.23 -4.93
CA TRP A 75 18.90 -5.14 -3.82
C TRP A 75 18.00 -6.36 -4.04
N ASN A 76 18.60 -7.55 -4.08
CA ASN A 76 17.89 -8.81 -4.07
C ASN A 76 18.03 -9.43 -2.67
N PRO A 77 17.00 -9.34 -1.79
CA PRO A 77 17.09 -9.86 -0.43
C PRO A 77 17.42 -11.36 -0.37
N PRO A 78 16.77 -12.26 -1.16
CA PRO A 78 17.09 -13.69 -1.16
C PRO A 78 18.57 -14.00 -1.47
N LYS A 79 19.19 -13.27 -2.41
CA LYS A 79 20.58 -13.49 -2.82
C LYS A 79 21.59 -12.62 -2.04
N LYS A 80 21.12 -11.77 -1.11
CA LYS A 80 21.90 -10.77 -0.35
C LYS A 80 22.86 -9.92 -1.20
N LYS A 81 22.58 -9.75 -2.50
CA LYS A 81 23.42 -9.00 -3.45
C LYS A 81 22.84 -7.63 -3.72
N ARG A 82 23.73 -6.64 -3.84
CA ARG A 82 23.44 -5.27 -4.29
C ARG A 82 24.30 -4.96 -5.51
N PHE A 83 23.73 -4.40 -6.55
CA PHE A 83 24.45 -4.00 -7.76
C PHE A 83 23.72 -2.87 -8.47
N THR A 84 24.47 -2.01 -9.16
CA THR A 84 23.92 -0.94 -10.00
C THR A 84 23.62 -1.48 -11.39
N VAL A 85 22.48 -1.08 -11.97
CA VAL A 85 22.03 -1.53 -13.30
C VAL A 85 21.26 -0.41 -14.00
N LYS A 86 21.27 -0.41 -15.34
CA LYS A 86 20.37 0.46 -16.13
C LYS A 86 18.93 0.04 -15.88
N LEU A 87 18.02 0.99 -15.70
CA LEU A 87 16.62 0.71 -15.39
C LEU A 87 15.95 -0.11 -16.50
N GLN A 88 16.21 0.22 -17.77
CA GLN A 88 15.78 -0.59 -18.91
C GLN A 88 16.19 -2.06 -18.78
N THR A 89 17.47 -2.34 -18.54
CA THR A 89 18.00 -3.70 -18.35
C THR A 89 17.40 -4.38 -17.11
N PHE A 90 17.06 -3.64 -16.07
CA PHE A 90 16.33 -4.17 -14.91
C PHE A 90 14.94 -4.68 -15.30
N PHE A 91 14.16 -3.88 -16.03
CA PHE A 91 12.84 -4.31 -16.51
C PHE A 91 12.93 -5.49 -17.49
N GLU A 92 13.88 -5.45 -18.43
CA GLU A 92 14.11 -6.52 -19.42
C GLU A 92 14.56 -7.84 -18.80
N THR A 93 15.58 -7.83 -17.94
CA THR A 93 16.31 -9.06 -17.54
C THR A 93 15.99 -9.55 -16.13
N PHE A 94 15.68 -8.64 -15.19
CA PHE A 94 15.42 -8.99 -13.79
C PHE A 94 13.94 -9.16 -13.50
N LEU A 95 13.10 -8.20 -13.91
CA LEU A 95 11.64 -8.34 -13.81
C LEU A 95 11.03 -9.13 -14.96
N ARG A 96 11.76 -9.27 -16.08
CA ARG A 96 11.29 -9.96 -17.30
C ARG A 96 9.96 -9.39 -17.80
N ALA A 97 9.82 -8.07 -17.72
CA ALA A 97 8.62 -7.36 -18.16
C ALA A 97 8.41 -7.57 -19.66
N SER A 98 7.19 -7.94 -20.06
CA SER A 98 6.79 -8.08 -21.46
C SER A 98 6.92 -6.77 -22.25
N SER A 99 6.71 -5.64 -21.57
CA SER A 99 6.98 -4.29 -22.08
C SER A 99 7.85 -3.51 -21.06
N PRO A 100 9.18 -3.50 -21.23
CA PRO A 100 10.10 -2.80 -20.33
C PRO A 100 9.84 -1.30 -20.26
N GLN A 101 9.46 -0.70 -21.39
CA GLN A 101 9.12 0.71 -21.48
C GLN A 101 7.87 1.04 -20.65
N GLN A 102 6.80 0.24 -20.80
CA GLN A 102 5.58 0.40 -20.01
C GLN A 102 5.82 0.17 -18.51
N ALA A 103 6.67 -0.79 -18.13
CA ALA A 103 7.02 -1.01 -16.73
C ALA A 103 7.79 0.19 -16.12
N PHE A 104 8.67 0.82 -16.89
CA PHE A 104 9.29 2.10 -16.52
C PHE A 104 8.27 3.25 -16.44
N ASP A 105 7.28 3.28 -17.34
CA ASP A 105 6.21 4.29 -17.32
C ASP A 105 5.30 4.17 -16.08
N ILE A 106 4.91 2.94 -15.69
CA ILE A 106 4.16 2.68 -14.45
C ILE A 106 4.99 3.07 -13.21
N MET A 107 6.30 2.79 -13.21
CA MET A 107 7.19 3.21 -12.12
C MET A 107 7.32 4.74 -12.03
N LYS A 108 7.44 5.45 -13.17
CA LYS A 108 7.38 6.92 -13.22
C LYS A 108 6.07 7.45 -12.66
N GLU A 109 4.94 6.83 -12.99
CA GLU A 109 3.62 7.24 -12.51
C GLU A 109 3.50 7.11 -10.98
N ALA A 110 3.97 5.98 -10.41
CA ALA A 110 3.97 5.76 -8.96
C ALA A 110 4.79 6.81 -8.20
N ILE A 111 6.01 7.11 -8.67
CA ILE A 111 6.86 8.16 -8.10
C ILE A 111 6.22 9.55 -8.31
N GLY A 112 5.69 9.81 -9.51
CA GLY A 112 5.08 11.08 -9.89
C GLY A 112 3.88 11.44 -9.01
N LYS A 113 2.99 10.47 -8.73
CA LYS A 113 1.86 10.63 -7.80
C LYS A 113 2.30 11.08 -6.40
N LEU A 114 3.38 10.48 -5.88
CA LEU A 114 3.92 10.83 -4.56
C LEU A 114 4.57 12.24 -4.56
N LEU A 115 5.29 12.60 -5.61
CA LEU A 115 5.88 13.93 -5.76
C LEU A 115 4.82 15.04 -5.95
N LEU A 116 3.73 14.76 -6.67
CA LEU A 116 2.59 15.68 -6.81
C LEU A 116 1.86 15.90 -5.48
N ALA A 117 1.72 14.87 -4.64
CA ALA A 117 1.23 15.05 -3.28
C ALA A 117 2.14 15.99 -2.47
N ALA A 118 3.47 15.83 -2.60
CA ALA A 118 4.44 16.70 -1.93
C ALA A 118 4.41 18.16 -2.44
N GLU A 119 4.10 18.42 -3.71
CA GLU A 119 3.84 19.78 -4.24
C GLU A 119 2.69 20.47 -3.48
N VAL A 120 1.56 19.78 -3.30
CA VAL A 120 0.39 20.30 -2.54
C VAL A 120 0.71 20.56 -1.06
N PHE A 121 1.46 19.67 -0.41
CA PHE A 121 1.91 19.90 0.97
C PHE A 121 2.96 21.02 1.09
N SER A 122 3.75 21.26 0.05
CA SER A 122 4.72 22.37 0.03
C SER A 122 4.06 23.75 -0.06
N GLU A 123 2.92 23.87 -0.74
CA GLU A 123 2.19 25.15 -0.83
C GLU A 123 1.42 25.50 0.46
N THR A 124 1.01 24.48 1.22
CA THR A 124 0.18 24.64 2.43
C THR A 124 0.98 24.82 3.73
N SER A 125 2.32 24.83 3.64
CA SER A 125 3.21 25.03 4.79
C SER A 125 3.06 26.42 5.43
N THR A 126 2.36 26.47 6.56
CA THR A 126 2.21 27.69 7.39
C THR A 126 3.36 27.88 8.39
N LEU A 127 4.24 26.89 8.54
CA LEU A 127 5.32 26.84 9.53
C LEU A 127 6.70 27.18 8.92
N GLY A 128 6.76 28.30 8.22
CA GLY A 128 7.98 28.87 7.63
C GLY A 128 7.82 30.36 7.36
N PRO A 129 8.90 31.14 7.29
CA PRO A 129 8.82 32.58 7.05
C PRO A 129 8.05 32.87 5.75
N LYS A 130 7.05 33.77 5.83
CA LYS A 130 6.06 34.04 4.78
C LYS A 130 6.65 34.79 3.56
N THR A 131 7.54 34.14 2.82
CA THR A 131 7.95 34.49 1.46
C THR A 131 8.38 33.21 0.74
N PHE A 132 7.78 32.92 -0.42
CA PHE A 132 8.21 31.81 -1.28
C PHE A 132 9.58 32.12 -1.90
N HIS A 133 10.66 31.95 -1.14
CA HIS A 133 12.01 31.86 -1.68
C HIS A 133 12.16 30.55 -2.46
N ARG A 134 11.60 30.52 -3.68
CA ARG A 134 11.92 29.50 -4.69
C ARG A 134 13.43 29.52 -4.90
N CYS A 135 14.12 28.60 -4.25
CA CYS A 135 15.58 28.53 -4.28
C CYS A 135 16.02 28.13 -5.70
N ARG A 136 16.45 29.12 -6.49
CA ARG A 136 16.79 28.98 -7.92
C ARG A 136 17.96 28.01 -8.19
N PHE A 137 18.75 27.69 -7.17
CA PHE A 137 19.91 26.80 -7.24
C PHE A 137 19.77 25.55 -6.38
N CYS A 138 18.62 25.34 -5.73
CA CYS A 138 18.40 24.13 -4.94
C CYS A 138 17.97 22.98 -5.86
N PHE A 139 18.55 21.82 -5.60
CA PHE A 139 18.11 20.55 -6.14
C PHE A 139 18.18 19.52 -5.01
N GLN A 140 17.31 18.51 -5.08
CA GLN A 140 17.32 17.41 -4.12
C GLN A 140 17.41 16.10 -4.89
N LEU A 141 18.44 15.31 -4.60
CA LEU A 141 18.54 13.95 -5.10
C LEU A 141 17.83 13.02 -4.11
N LEU A 142 16.60 12.67 -4.43
CA LEU A 142 15.82 11.67 -3.70
C LEU A 142 16.24 10.26 -4.14
N THR A 143 16.12 9.30 -3.23
CA THR A 143 16.21 7.88 -3.52
C THR A 143 14.89 7.25 -3.10
N PHE A 144 14.19 6.64 -4.04
CA PHE A 144 12.96 5.90 -3.77
C PHE A 144 13.26 4.41 -3.73
N ASP A 145 12.81 3.73 -2.68
CA ASP A 145 12.91 2.29 -2.54
C ASP A 145 11.63 1.65 -3.10
N ILE A 146 11.77 0.89 -4.18
CA ILE A 146 10.64 0.37 -4.96
C ILE A 146 10.64 -1.15 -4.88
N GLY A 147 9.65 -1.69 -4.17
CA GLY A 147 9.41 -3.12 -4.06
C GLY A 147 8.72 -3.70 -5.30
N TYR A 148 9.15 -4.89 -5.70
CA TYR A 148 8.47 -5.71 -6.72
C TYR A 148 8.14 -7.10 -6.14
N GLY A 149 6.86 -7.32 -5.84
CA GLY A 149 6.30 -8.61 -5.47
C GLY A 149 5.85 -9.44 -6.69
N SER A 150 5.11 -10.52 -6.45
CA SER A 150 4.70 -11.51 -7.47
C SER A 150 4.00 -10.93 -8.71
N PHE A 151 3.26 -9.82 -8.56
CA PHE A 151 2.51 -9.19 -9.65
C PHE A 151 3.32 -8.18 -10.48
N MET A 152 4.60 -7.97 -10.17
CA MET A 152 5.54 -7.07 -10.88
C MET A 152 5.11 -5.59 -10.97
N TYR A 153 4.07 -5.17 -10.24
CA TYR A 153 3.74 -3.76 -10.05
C TYR A 153 4.69 -3.10 -9.04
N PRO A 154 5.12 -1.84 -9.27
CA PRO A 154 5.99 -1.11 -8.37
C PRO A 154 5.24 -0.63 -7.12
N VAL A 155 5.81 -0.88 -5.95
CA VAL A 155 5.33 -0.35 -4.67
C VAL A 155 6.41 0.57 -4.10
N VAL A 156 6.09 1.85 -3.89
CA VAL A 156 7.03 2.78 -3.25
C VAL A 156 7.01 2.54 -1.74
N LEU A 157 8.17 2.27 -1.14
CA LEU A 157 8.34 1.86 0.25
C LEU A 157 8.82 3.02 1.14
N GLN A 158 9.81 3.78 0.65
CA GLN A 158 10.46 4.91 1.31
C GLN A 158 11.06 5.85 0.26
#